data_AF-S8D446-F1
#
_entry.id   AF-S8D446-F1
#
_cell.length_a   1.000
_cell.length_b   1.000
_cell.length_c   1.000
_cell.angle_alpha   90.00
_cell.angle_beta   90.00
_cell.angle_gamma   90.00
#
_symmetry.space_group_name_H-M   'P 1'
#
loop_
_entity.id
_entity.type
_entity.pdbx_description
1 polymer ?
#
loop_
_entity_poly.entity_id
_entity_poly.type
_entity_poly.pdbx_seq_one_letter_code
_entity_poly.pdbx_strand_id
1 'polypeptide(L)'
;MAKKISVVDFGAIGDGVSDDTEAFNKGWKEACLSPREVVFEIPDGSRVYVVEKALRFSGPCKSQITVEVWGVIRSAHNEDQRLIRFEKVDNLMVKGRGNIISSGGSVFYELDVKLHAPM
;
A
#
# COMPACT_ATOMS: atom_id res chain seq x y z
N MET A 1 3.32 1.47 21.27
CA MET A 1 2.90 0.53 20.20
C MET A 1 2.34 1.37 19.06
N ALA A 2 2.79 1.15 17.83
CA ALA A 2 2.24 1.84 16.66
C ALA A 2 0.80 1.35 16.40
N LYS A 3 -0.10 2.25 15.98
CA LYS A 3 -1.46 1.87 15.55
C LYS A 3 -1.31 1.06 14.26
N LYS A 4 -2.10 0.00 14.09
CA LYS A 4 -2.17 -0.73 12.81
C LYS A 4 -3.48 -0.37 12.12
N ILE A 5 -3.41 -0.09 10.83
CA ILE A 5 -4.52 0.27 9.95
C ILE A 5 -4.44 -0.66 8.76
N SER A 6 -5.36 -1.62 8.69
CA SER A 6 -5.36 -2.60 7.62
C SER A 6 -6.35 -2.20 6.54
N VAL A 7 -6.02 -2.42 5.26
CA VAL A 7 -6.95 -2.13 4.14
C VAL A 7 -8.29 -2.87 4.28
N VAL A 8 -8.29 -4.01 4.98
CA VAL A 8 -9.50 -4.80 5.26
C VAL A 8 -10.48 -4.09 6.19
N ASP A 9 -9.98 -3.23 7.09
CA ASP A 9 -10.80 -2.40 7.98
C ASP A 9 -11.63 -1.37 7.18
N PHE A 10 -11.24 -1.12 5.92
CA PHE A 10 -11.88 -0.19 5.00
C PHE A 10 -12.64 -0.88 3.86
N GLY A 11 -12.84 -2.19 3.97
CA GLY A 11 -13.65 -2.98 3.04
C GLY A 11 -12.88 -3.67 1.92
N ALA A 12 -11.54 -3.73 1.98
CA ALA A 12 -10.77 -4.51 1.01
C ALA A 12 -11.08 -6.01 1.15
N ILE A 13 -11.51 -6.63 0.06
CA ILE A 13 -11.93 -8.03 0.00
C ILE A 13 -10.71 -8.91 -0.28
N GLY A 14 -9.93 -8.59 -1.32
CA GLY A 14 -8.76 -9.37 -1.71
C GLY A 14 -9.08 -10.72 -2.34
N ASP A 15 -10.20 -10.83 -3.04
CA ASP A 15 -10.68 -12.04 -3.75
C ASP A 15 -10.10 -12.22 -5.16
N GLY A 16 -9.26 -11.28 -5.62
CA GLY A 16 -8.69 -11.27 -6.96
C GLY A 16 -9.64 -10.77 -8.06
N VAL A 17 -10.84 -10.30 -7.71
CA VAL A 17 -11.89 -9.88 -8.65
C VAL A 17 -12.45 -8.48 -8.31
N SER A 18 -12.79 -8.25 -7.05
CA SER A 18 -13.42 -7.02 -6.57
C SER A 18 -12.45 -5.84 -6.57
N ASP A 19 -12.92 -4.64 -6.94
CA ASP A 19 -12.10 -3.43 -6.87
C ASP A 19 -11.88 -2.98 -5.42
N ASP A 20 -10.63 -3.09 -4.96
CA ASP A 20 -10.19 -2.71 -3.62
C ASP A 20 -9.63 -1.27 -3.57
N THR A 21 -9.59 -0.55 -4.69
CA THR A 21 -8.96 0.78 -4.81
C THR A 21 -9.45 1.77 -3.74
N GLU A 22 -10.75 1.80 -3.47
CA GLU A 22 -11.32 2.74 -2.48
C GLU A 22 -10.88 2.40 -1.05
N ALA A 23 -10.78 1.12 -0.71
CA ALA A 23 -10.34 0.67 0.61
C ALA A 23 -8.88 1.07 0.88
N PHE A 24 -8.01 0.93 -0.12
CA PHE A 24 -6.62 1.39 -0.03
C PHE A 24 -6.54 2.91 0.19
N ASN A 25 -7.32 3.70 -0.55
CA ASN A 25 -7.33 5.16 -0.40
C ASN A 25 -7.86 5.61 0.96
N LYS A 26 -8.92 4.98 1.47
CA LYS A 26 -9.48 5.28 2.80
C LYS A 26 -8.49 4.93 3.91
N GLY A 27 -7.89 3.74 3.83
CA GLY A 27 -6.89 3.31 4.82
C GLY A 27 -5.64 4.19 4.81
N TRP A 28 -5.15 4.57 3.62
CA TRP A 28 -4.02 5.50 3.52
C TRP A 28 -4.35 6.86 4.15
N LYS A 29 -5.55 7.41 3.88
CA LYS A 29 -5.98 8.68 4.46
C LYS A 29 -6.01 8.64 5.98
N GLU A 30 -6.55 7.57 6.56
CA GLU A 30 -6.56 7.38 8.02
C GLU A 30 -5.13 7.26 8.59
N ALA A 31 -4.25 6.52 7.92
CA ALA A 31 -2.85 6.41 8.32
C ALA A 31 -2.14 7.75 8.27
N CYS A 32 -2.29 8.50 7.19
CA CYS A 32 -1.66 9.79 7.00
C CYS A 32 -2.13 10.87 7.99
N LEU A 33 -3.39 10.78 8.44
CA LEU A 33 -3.96 11.67 9.45
C LEU A 33 -3.65 11.24 10.90
N SER A 34 -3.03 10.08 11.11
CA SER A 34 -2.69 9.58 12.44
C SER A 34 -1.66 10.50 13.12
N PRO A 35 -1.94 10.99 14.34
CA PRO A 35 -1.01 11.85 15.09
C PRO A 35 0.15 11.06 15.72
N ARG A 36 0.15 9.72 15.59
CA ARG A 36 1.16 8.82 16.12
C ARG A 36 1.59 7.85 15.04
N GLU A 37 2.81 7.33 15.18
CA GLU A 37 3.36 6.31 14.29
C GLU A 37 2.37 5.18 14.03
N VAL A 38 2.28 4.81 12.75
CA VAL A 38 1.25 3.90 12.27
C VAL A 38 1.81 2.91 11.26
N VAL A 39 1.28 1.69 11.31
CA VAL A 39 1.50 0.66 10.31
C VAL A 39 0.29 0.64 9.38
N PHE A 40 0.49 0.95 8.11
CA PHE A 40 -0.49 0.77 7.04
C PHE A 40 -0.28 -0.63 6.43
N GLU A 41 -1.22 -1.53 6.66
CA GLU A 41 -1.06 -2.96 6.38
C GLU A 41 -1.90 -3.41 5.19
N ILE A 42 -1.28 -4.17 4.30
CA ILE A 42 -1.89 -4.94 3.23
C ILE A 42 -1.64 -6.42 3.55
N PRO A 43 -2.56 -7.09 4.26
CA PRO A 43 -2.27 -8.36 4.91
C PRO A 43 -2.09 -9.52 3.92
N ASP A 44 -1.28 -10.50 4.32
CA ASP A 44 -1.17 -11.79 3.64
C ASP A 44 -2.21 -12.75 4.21
N GLY A 45 -2.72 -13.60 3.35
CA GLY A 45 -3.74 -14.60 3.62
C GLY A 45 -4.16 -15.31 2.35
N SER A 46 -3.22 -15.44 1.39
CA SER A 46 -3.53 -15.84 0.01
C SER A 46 -4.46 -14.88 -0.73
N ARG A 47 -4.54 -13.62 -0.27
CA ARG A 47 -5.40 -12.57 -0.83
C ARG A 47 -4.73 -11.87 -2.02
N VAL A 48 -5.53 -11.57 -3.04
CA VAL A 48 -5.15 -10.79 -4.21
C VAL A 48 -6.04 -9.55 -4.27
N TYR A 49 -5.48 -8.40 -3.98
CA TYR A 49 -6.18 -7.12 -4.00
C TYR A 49 -6.14 -6.53 -5.40
N VAL A 50 -7.30 -6.33 -6.02
CA VAL A 50 -7.37 -5.74 -7.35
C VAL A 50 -7.53 -4.24 -7.21
N VAL A 51 -6.72 -3.47 -7.94
CA VAL A 51 -6.89 -2.02 -8.03
C VAL A 51 -7.09 -1.64 -9.49
N GLU A 52 -8.17 -0.91 -9.76
CA GLU A 52 -8.48 -0.40 -11.10
C GLU A 52 -7.67 0.84 -11.46
N LYS A 53 -7.14 1.57 -10.47
CA LYS A 53 -6.40 2.82 -10.69
C LYS A 53 -5.13 2.85 -9.86
N ALA A 54 -4.14 3.61 -10.34
CA ALA A 54 -2.89 3.78 -9.65
C ALA A 54 -3.12 4.39 -8.26
N LEU A 55 -2.58 3.73 -7.24
CA LEU A 55 -2.66 4.15 -5.86
C LEU A 55 -1.70 5.32 -5.63
N ARG A 56 -2.26 6.52 -5.44
CA ARG A 56 -1.52 7.74 -5.16
C ARG A 56 -1.64 8.10 -3.69
N PHE A 57 -0.60 7.76 -2.95
CA PHE A 57 -0.48 7.96 -1.52
C PHE A 57 0.24 9.28 -1.24
N SER A 58 -0.55 10.35 -1.17
CA SER A 58 -0.06 11.72 -0.96
C SER A 58 -0.01 12.08 0.53
N GLY A 59 1.03 12.84 0.90
CA GLY A 59 1.15 13.56 2.17
C GLY A 59 0.89 15.08 2.01
N PRO A 60 1.34 15.91 2.97
CA PRO A 60 2.16 15.55 4.13
C PRO A 60 1.37 14.73 5.17
N CYS A 61 2.04 13.76 5.79
CA CYS A 61 1.45 12.95 6.84
C CYS A 61 1.90 13.44 8.22
N LYS A 62 1.03 13.28 9.23
CA LYS A 62 1.26 13.85 10.57
C LYS A 62 2.32 13.12 11.39
N SER A 63 2.68 11.91 10.99
CA SER A 63 3.63 11.06 11.69
C SER A 63 4.27 10.05 10.74
N GLN A 64 5.26 9.32 11.24
CA GLN A 64 5.91 8.23 10.49
C GLN A 64 4.91 7.13 10.13
N ILE A 65 4.96 6.70 8.87
CA ILE A 65 4.14 5.59 8.36
C ILE A 65 5.06 4.44 7.97
N THR A 66 4.74 3.25 8.47
CA THR A 66 5.29 2.00 7.97
C THR A 66 4.27 1.30 7.10
N VAL A 67 4.54 1.13 5.81
CA VAL A 67 3.73 0.32 4.91
C VAL A 67 4.21 -1.12 4.97
N GLU A 68 3.30 -2.02 5.34
CA GLU A 68 3.52 -3.46 5.39
C GLU A 68 2.76 -4.15 4.26
N VAL A 69 3.49 -4.60 3.24
CA VAL A 69 2.90 -5.31 2.08
C VAL A 69 3.15 -6.80 2.23
N TRP A 70 2.12 -7.53 2.65
CA TRP A 70 2.18 -8.97 2.85
C TRP A 70 1.40 -9.73 1.76
N GLY A 71 0.27 -9.19 1.29
CA GLY A 71 -0.56 -9.77 0.22
C GLY A 71 -0.10 -9.45 -1.21
N VAL A 72 -0.91 -9.83 -2.20
CA VAL A 72 -0.68 -9.51 -3.63
C VAL A 72 -1.52 -8.32 -4.05
N ILE A 73 -0.95 -7.35 -4.75
CA ILE A 73 -1.67 -6.23 -5.35
C ILE A 73 -1.61 -6.38 -6.86
N ARG A 74 -2.78 -6.44 -7.51
CA ARG A 74 -2.90 -6.65 -8.95
C ARG A 74 -3.57 -5.44 -9.59
N SER A 75 -2.96 -4.90 -10.64
CA SER A 75 -3.64 -3.90 -11.48
C SER A 75 -4.69 -4.55 -12.37
N ALA A 76 -5.89 -3.99 -12.44
CA ALA A 76 -6.92 -4.42 -13.39
C ALA A 76 -6.61 -3.98 -14.83
N HIS A 77 -5.79 -2.93 -14.99
CA HIS A 77 -5.47 -2.34 -16.28
C HIS A 77 -3.96 -2.42 -16.58
N ASN A 78 -3.60 -2.24 -17.85
CA ASN A 78 -2.22 -2.01 -18.23
C ASN A 78 -1.84 -0.57 -17.88
N GLU A 79 -1.78 -0.28 -16.58
CA GLU A 79 -1.31 1.03 -16.13
C GLU A 79 0.21 1.12 -16.27
N ASP A 80 0.66 2.30 -16.69
CA ASP A 80 2.07 2.67 -16.84
C ASP A 80 2.85 2.40 -15.56
N GLN A 81 3.60 1.29 -15.54
CA GLN A 81 4.80 0.92 -14.76
C GLN A 81 4.88 1.25 -13.24
N ARG A 82 3.93 1.95 -12.63
CA ARG A 82 3.99 2.52 -11.27
C ARG A 82 2.62 2.47 -10.59
N LEU A 83 2.20 1.26 -10.24
CA LEU A 83 0.90 0.99 -9.60
C LEU A 83 0.71 1.71 -8.26
N ILE A 84 1.79 1.88 -7.50
CA ILE A 84 1.78 2.57 -6.21
C ILE A 84 2.79 3.70 -6.25
N ARG A 85 2.35 4.89 -5.84
CA ARG A 85 3.20 6.08 -5.76
C ARG A 85 2.99 6.78 -4.44
N PHE A 86 4.09 7.08 -3.77
CA PHE A 86 4.11 7.94 -2.59
C PHE A 86 4.58 9.34 -3.00
N GLU A 87 3.85 10.37 -2.59
CA GLU A 87 4.15 11.75 -2.95
C GLU A 87 4.14 12.65 -1.72
N LYS A 88 5.22 13.41 -1.50
CA LYS A 88 5.34 14.36 -0.38
C LYS A 88 5.06 13.71 0.99
N VAL A 89 5.59 12.50 1.19
CA VAL A 89 5.49 11.75 2.45
C VAL A 89 6.87 11.71 3.09
N ASP A 90 7.00 12.36 4.23
CA ASP A 90 8.21 12.32 5.04
C ASP A 90 8.21 11.08 5.95
N ASN A 91 9.39 10.54 6.25
CA ASN A 91 9.55 9.39 7.16
C ASN A 91 8.66 8.19 6.80
N LEU A 92 8.69 7.78 5.53
CA LEU A 92 8.02 6.57 5.05
C LEU A 92 8.96 5.37 5.11
N MET A 93 8.51 4.26 5.69
CA MET A 93 9.16 2.96 5.59
C MET A 93 8.26 1.98 4.85
N VAL A 94 8.78 1.25 3.87
CA VAL A 94 8.06 0.17 3.20
C VAL A 94 8.78 -1.15 3.49
N LYS A 95 8.02 -2.17 3.89
CA LYS A 95 8.55 -3.52 4.13
C LYS A 95 7.50 -4.57 3.83
N GLY A 96 7.93 -5.82 3.71
CA GLY A 96 7.05 -6.96 3.52
C GLY A 96 7.59 -7.93 2.49
N ARG A 97 6.80 -8.95 2.14
CA ARG A 97 7.14 -9.98 1.14
C ARG A 97 6.07 -10.14 0.05
N GLY A 98 5.09 -9.24 0.05
CA GLY A 98 3.98 -9.25 -0.89
C GLY A 98 4.44 -8.93 -2.32
N ASN A 99 3.58 -9.23 -3.29
CA ASN A 99 3.89 -9.08 -4.71
C ASN A 99 3.02 -8.01 -5.35
N ILE A 100 3.58 -7.27 -6.30
CA ILE A 100 2.82 -6.34 -7.15
C ILE A 100 2.81 -6.87 -8.58
N ILE A 101 1.63 -7.11 -9.12
CA ILE A 101 1.40 -7.68 -10.46
C ILE A 101 0.74 -6.63 -11.36
N SER A 102 1.39 -6.27 -12.47
CA SER A 102 0.76 -5.49 -13.53
C SER A 102 0.19 -6.39 -14.64
N SER A 103 -0.84 -5.92 -15.33
CA SER A 103 -1.56 -6.65 -16.40
C SER A 103 -0.65 -7.10 -17.58
N GLY A 104 0.57 -6.57 -17.67
CA GLY A 104 1.59 -6.98 -18.65
C GLY A 104 2.39 -8.24 -18.28
N GLY A 105 2.08 -8.92 -17.18
CA GLY A 105 2.74 -10.16 -16.76
C GLY A 105 4.07 -9.97 -16.03
N SER A 106 4.45 -8.73 -15.71
CA SER A 106 5.67 -8.43 -14.97
C SER A 106 5.35 -8.27 -13.47
N VAL A 107 5.94 -9.15 -12.66
CA VAL A 107 6.00 -8.99 -11.21
C VAL A 107 7.10 -7.97 -10.90
N PHE A 108 6.75 -6.92 -10.18
CA PHE A 108 7.72 -5.91 -9.77
C PHE A 108 8.04 -6.09 -8.28
N TYR A 109 9.23 -6.66 -8.04
CA TYR A 109 10.11 -6.67 -6.84
C TYR A 109 9.87 -7.69 -5.70
N GLU A 110 11.00 -8.26 -5.24
CA GLU A 110 11.30 -8.58 -3.84
C GLU A 110 11.56 -7.25 -3.08
N LEU A 111 10.82 -7.01 -2.01
CA LEU A 111 11.03 -5.85 -1.12
C LEU A 111 12.23 -6.12 -0.20
N ASP A 112 13.44 -5.87 -0.68
CA ASP A 112 14.59 -5.70 0.23
C ASP A 112 14.46 -4.35 0.96
N VAL A 113 14.35 -4.45 2.29
CA VAL A 113 14.01 -3.36 3.21
C VAL A 113 15.25 -2.51 3.54
N LYS A 114 15.02 -1.19 3.76
CA LYS A 114 15.86 -0.13 4.40
C LYS A 114 16.43 0.90 3.40
N LEU A 115 16.45 2.22 3.62
CA LEU A 115 16.19 3.10 4.77
C LEU A 115 16.10 4.57 4.29
N HIS A 116 15.60 5.43 5.19
CA HIS A 116 15.77 6.89 5.33
C HIS A 116 16.82 7.61 4.43
N ALA A 117 16.45 8.80 3.95
CA ALA A 117 17.37 9.94 3.95
C ALA A 117 16.60 11.21 4.36
N PRO A 118 16.67 11.63 5.63
CA PRO A 118 16.47 13.02 5.99
C PRO A 118 17.70 13.80 5.51
N MET A 119 17.47 14.94 4.85
CA MET A 119 18.36 16.10 4.93
C MET A 119 17.50 17.30 5.30
#